data_AF-A0A7Z0Q2Z2-F1
#
_entry.id   AF-A0A7Z0Q2Z2-F1
#
_cell.length_a   1.000
_cell.length_b   1.000
_cell.length_c   1.000
_cell.angle_alpha   90.00
_cell.angle_beta   90.00
_cell.angle_gamma   90.00
#
_symmetry.space_group_name_H-M   'P 1'
#
loop_
_entity.id
_entity.type
_entity.pdbx_description
1 polymer ?
#
loop_
_entity_poly.entity_id
_entity_poly.type
_entity_poly.pdbx_seq_one_letter_code
_entity_poly.pdbx_strand_id
1 'polypeptide(L)'
;MENTISGTEVTPIPQQRGEAGQQPSGHGPGQPGQGRRGSSSMLEAAVEYAEERQWQVFPGVALETVEGVVRCSCGDPSCPLPGAHPESPDWTNQATLSGAVARRLWDRRPDAAVLLPTGRGFDVLEVPETAGYLALARLDRLGAEPG
;
A
#
# COMPACT_ATOMS: atom_id res chain seq x y z
N MET A 1 -42.78 22.03 -16.06
CA MET A 1 -42.01 20.91 -16.66
C MET A 1 -41.01 20.47 -15.62
N GLU A 2 -41.48 19.71 -14.64
CA GLU A 2 -40.66 19.19 -13.53
C GLU A 2 -40.54 17.68 -13.72
N ASN A 3 -39.33 17.22 -14.02
CA ASN A 3 -39.06 15.81 -14.27
C ASN A 3 -38.38 15.24 -13.03
N THR A 4 -39.20 14.66 -12.16
CA THR A 4 -38.77 13.78 -11.06
C THR A 4 -38.24 12.48 -11.67
N ILE A 5 -36.96 12.17 -11.46
CA ILE A 5 -36.41 10.84 -11.77
C ILE A 5 -36.48 10.01 -10.50
N SER A 6 -37.41 9.05 -10.53
CA SER A 6 -37.71 8.08 -9.51
C SER A 6 -36.65 6.96 -9.49
N GLY A 7 -36.21 6.59 -8.28
CA GLY A 7 -35.67 5.30 -7.83
C GLY A 7 -34.83 4.45 -8.80
N THR A 8 -33.53 4.38 -8.56
CA THR A 8 -32.71 3.23 -8.97
C THR A 8 -32.86 2.13 -7.92
N GLU A 9 -33.62 1.08 -8.24
CA GLU A 9 -33.74 -0.11 -7.41
C GLU A 9 -32.39 -0.86 -7.39
N VAL A 10 -31.83 -1.04 -6.19
CA VAL A 10 -30.69 -1.91 -5.93
C VAL A 10 -31.20 -3.34 -5.78
N THR A 11 -30.92 -4.20 -6.75
CA THR A 11 -31.21 -5.64 -6.65
C THR A 11 -30.30 -6.28 -5.59
N PRO A 12 -30.83 -6.90 -4.52
CA PRO A 12 -30.02 -7.62 -3.56
C PRO A 12 -29.52 -8.96 -4.12
N ILE A 13 -28.24 -9.25 -3.93
CA ILE A 13 -27.61 -10.54 -4.25
C ILE A 13 -28.13 -11.60 -3.27
N PRO A 14 -28.61 -12.78 -3.74
CA PRO A 14 -29.12 -13.81 -2.85
C PRO A 14 -28.00 -14.44 -2.02
N GLN A 15 -28.14 -14.38 -0.69
CA GLN A 15 -27.29 -15.08 0.28
C GLN A 15 -27.65 -16.58 0.28
N GLN A 16 -26.72 -17.43 -0.15
CA GLN A 16 -26.84 -18.88 -0.03
C GLN A 16 -26.45 -19.29 1.40
N ARG A 17 -27.40 -19.91 2.12
CA ARG A 17 -27.17 -20.64 3.37
C ARG A 17 -27.09 -22.13 3.08
N GLY A 18 -26.07 -22.76 3.66
CA GLY A 18 -25.91 -24.21 3.82
C GLY A 18 -24.51 -24.67 3.45
N GLU A 19 -23.78 -25.52 4.17
CA GLU A 19 -24.03 -26.39 5.32
C GLU A 19 -22.68 -26.71 5.98
N ALA A 20 -22.71 -27.12 7.25
CA ALA A 20 -21.55 -27.60 7.99
C ALA A 20 -21.02 -28.92 7.41
N GLY A 21 -19.72 -28.97 7.12
CA GLY A 21 -19.04 -30.17 6.65
C GLY A 21 -17.53 -30.13 6.95
N GLN A 22 -17.14 -30.90 7.97
CA GLN A 22 -15.83 -31.51 8.23
C GLN A 22 -14.54 -30.76 7.82
N GLN A 23 -13.73 -30.37 8.83
CA GLN A 23 -12.37 -29.88 8.64
C GLN A 23 -11.40 -31.03 8.29
N PRO A 24 -10.55 -30.89 7.25
CA PRO A 24 -9.32 -31.66 7.15
C PRO A 24 -8.14 -30.87 7.74
N SER A 25 -7.48 -31.48 8.72
CA SER A 25 -6.17 -31.04 9.22
C SER A 25 -5.12 -31.19 8.12
N GLY A 26 -4.72 -30.06 7.51
CA GLY A 26 -3.68 -30.00 6.49
C GLY A 26 -2.53 -29.11 6.97
N HIS A 27 -1.39 -29.73 7.24
CA HIS A 27 -0.10 -29.09 7.49
C HIS A 27 0.37 -28.38 6.20
N GLY A 28 0.08 -27.10 6.07
CA GLY A 28 0.60 -26.26 4.97
C GLY A 28 2.07 -25.90 5.22
N PRO A 29 2.94 -25.93 4.21
CA PRO A 29 4.33 -25.51 4.38
C PRO A 29 4.34 -24.04 4.80
N GLY A 30 5.08 -23.76 5.87
CA GLY A 30 5.23 -22.40 6.40
C GLY A 30 5.60 -21.44 5.28
N GLN A 31 4.82 -20.37 5.15
CA GLN A 31 5.19 -19.24 4.31
C GLN A 31 6.58 -18.79 4.78
N PRO A 32 7.60 -18.70 3.90
CA PRO A 32 8.83 -18.03 4.26
C PRO A 32 8.44 -16.58 4.56
N GLY A 33 8.58 -16.19 5.83
CA GLY A 33 8.46 -14.80 6.24
C GLY A 33 9.32 -13.98 5.30
N GLN A 34 8.70 -13.03 4.61
CA GLN A 34 9.37 -12.09 3.72
C GLN A 34 10.21 -11.16 4.59
N GLY A 35 11.34 -11.71 5.06
CA GLY A 35 12.34 -11.03 5.84
C GLY A 35 12.93 -9.93 4.99
N ARG A 36 12.64 -8.69 5.41
CA ARG A 36 13.44 -7.47 5.23
C ARG A 36 14.23 -7.44 3.92
N ARG A 37 13.59 -6.98 2.84
CA ARG A 37 14.35 -6.41 1.71
C ARG A 37 15.18 -5.25 2.30
N GLY A 38 16.51 -5.38 2.24
CA GLY A 38 17.44 -4.47 2.91
C GLY A 38 17.29 -3.02 2.44
N SER A 39 17.96 -2.09 3.12
CA SER A 39 17.93 -0.66 2.79
C SER A 39 18.24 -0.31 1.33
N SER A 40 19.05 -1.11 0.62
CA SER A 40 19.27 -0.91 -0.83
C SER A 40 17.97 -1.03 -1.63
N SER A 41 17.05 -1.90 -1.21
CA SER A 41 15.74 -2.03 -1.87
C SER A 41 14.83 -0.81 -1.68
N MET A 42 14.92 -0.11 -0.55
CA MET A 42 14.12 1.10 -0.30
C MET A 42 14.65 2.27 -1.13
N LEU A 43 15.98 2.42 -1.18
CA LEU A 43 16.62 3.42 -2.03
C LEU A 43 16.33 3.17 -3.51
N GLU A 44 16.50 1.93 -3.98
CA GLU A 44 16.22 1.53 -5.36
C GLU A 44 14.77 1.81 -5.73
N ALA A 45 13.81 1.40 -4.89
CA ALA A 45 12.39 1.66 -5.10
C ALA A 45 12.07 3.17 -5.12
N ALA A 46 12.64 3.96 -4.19
CA ALA A 46 12.44 5.40 -4.17
C ALA A 46 12.96 6.09 -5.44
N VAL A 47 14.11 5.63 -5.96
CA VAL A 47 14.67 6.13 -7.22
C VAL A 47 13.80 5.72 -8.41
N GLU A 48 13.38 4.45 -8.49
CA GLU A 48 12.49 3.96 -9.55
C GLU A 48 11.17 4.75 -9.57
N TYR A 49 10.53 4.93 -8.42
CA TYR A 49 9.29 5.71 -8.32
C TYR A 49 9.48 7.17 -8.75
N ALA A 50 10.59 7.80 -8.37
CA ALA A 50 10.87 9.18 -8.73
C ALA A 50 11.23 9.35 -10.23
N GLU A 51 12.16 8.53 -10.75
CA GLU A 51 12.73 8.69 -12.09
C GLU A 51 11.88 8.01 -13.16
N GLU A 52 11.37 6.81 -12.93
CA GLU A 52 10.65 6.04 -13.95
C GLU A 52 9.14 6.28 -13.89
N ARG A 53 8.55 6.28 -12.69
CA ARG A 53 7.11 6.50 -12.50
C ARG A 53 6.71 7.96 -12.43
N GLN A 54 7.67 8.87 -12.25
CA GLN A 54 7.40 10.30 -12.02
C GLN A 54 6.45 10.53 -10.83
N TRP A 55 6.60 9.71 -9.77
CA TRP A 55 5.86 9.84 -8.52
C TRP A 55 6.72 10.51 -7.47
N GLN A 56 6.12 11.42 -6.71
CA GLN A 56 6.83 12.05 -5.60
C GLN A 56 7.11 11.02 -4.52
N VAL A 57 8.33 11.04 -3.98
CA VAL A 57 8.75 10.16 -2.87
C VAL A 57 9.26 11.01 -1.71
N PHE A 58 9.09 10.51 -0.49
CA PHE A 58 9.79 11.03 0.69
C PHE A 58 9.96 9.93 1.75
N PRO A 59 10.94 10.04 2.67
CA PRO A 59 11.17 9.01 3.66
C PRO A 59 10.23 9.17 4.86
N GLY A 60 9.56 8.07 5.21
CA GLY A 60 8.71 7.95 6.38
C GLY A 60 9.44 7.39 7.60
N VAL A 61 8.65 6.99 8.59
CA VAL A 61 9.15 6.23 9.75
C VAL A 61 9.60 4.83 9.34
N ALA A 62 10.57 4.29 10.07
CA ALA A 62 11.09 2.94 9.85
C ALA A 62 10.37 1.92 10.72
N LEU A 63 10.46 0.65 10.32
CA LEU A 63 10.13 -0.48 11.17
C LEU A 63 11.41 -1.05 11.78
N GLU A 64 11.46 -1.10 13.09
CA GLU A 64 12.60 -1.58 13.86
C GLU A 64 12.22 -2.89 14.56
N THR A 65 13.16 -3.83 14.64
CA THR A 65 12.98 -5.05 15.43
C THR A 65 13.80 -4.93 16.70
N VAL A 66 13.12 -4.80 17.83
CA VAL A 66 13.74 -4.70 19.16
C VAL A 66 13.31 -5.92 19.95
N GLU A 67 14.28 -6.75 20.36
CA GLU A 67 14.03 -7.98 21.13
C GLU A 67 13.02 -8.94 20.47
N GLY A 68 13.05 -9.01 19.13
CA GLY A 68 12.14 -9.87 18.36
C GLY A 68 10.74 -9.28 18.15
N VAL A 69 10.47 -8.07 18.63
CA VAL A 69 9.20 -7.37 18.45
C VAL A 69 9.37 -6.25 17.42
N VAL A 70 8.47 -6.21 16.43
CA VAL A 70 8.42 -5.12 15.45
C VAL A 70 7.82 -3.88 16.12
N ARG A 71 8.53 -2.75 16.03
CA ARG A 71 8.14 -1.44 16.56
C ARG A 71 8.29 -0.38 15.48
N CYS A 72 7.47 0.66 15.59
CA CYS A 72 7.62 1.85 14.76
C CYS A 72 8.73 2.74 15.33
N SER A 73 9.58 3.29 14.46
CA SER A 73 10.65 4.22 14.87
C SER A 73 10.10 5.57 15.39
N CYS A 74 8.79 5.80 15.33
CA CYS A 74 8.15 7.01 15.87
C CYS A 74 8.12 7.06 17.41
N GLY A 75 8.38 5.93 18.07
CA GLY A 75 8.41 5.82 19.53
C GLY A 75 7.03 5.65 20.20
N ASP A 76 5.93 5.70 19.44
CA ASP A 76 4.59 5.39 19.96
C ASP A 76 4.39 3.87 20.06
N PRO A 77 4.23 3.30 21.27
CA PRO A 77 3.99 1.86 21.45
C PRO A 77 2.63 1.40 20.91
N SER A 78 1.70 2.32 20.69
CA SER A 78 0.35 2.10 20.16
C SER A 78 0.16 2.65 18.74
N CYS A 79 1.27 2.84 18.01
CA CYS A 79 1.26 3.40 16.66
C CYS A 79 0.21 2.68 15.77
N PRO A 80 -0.79 3.39 15.22
CA PRO A 80 -1.85 2.77 14.44
C PRO A 80 -1.39 2.36 13.03
N LEU A 81 -0.28 2.93 12.55
CA LEU A 81 0.25 2.73 11.19
C LEU A 81 1.77 2.47 11.22
N PRO A 82 2.27 1.39 11.87
CA PRO A 82 3.71 1.16 11.97
C PRO A 82 4.38 1.13 10.58
N GLY A 83 5.39 1.98 10.37
CA GLY A 83 6.11 2.06 9.09
C GLY A 83 5.36 2.76 7.94
N ALA A 84 4.13 3.22 8.17
CA ALA A 84 3.25 3.74 7.12
C ALA A 84 2.78 5.18 7.38
N HIS A 85 3.63 6.00 8.02
CA HIS A 85 3.32 7.41 8.23
C HIS A 85 4.56 8.31 8.14
N PRO A 86 4.37 9.61 7.83
CA PRO A 86 5.45 10.59 7.88
C PRO A 86 6.01 10.71 9.29
N GLU A 87 7.31 10.97 9.39
CA GLU A 87 7.94 11.29 10.67
C GLU A 87 7.54 12.69 11.18
N SER A 88 7.24 13.62 10.25
CA SER A 88 6.90 15.00 10.55
C SER A 88 5.74 15.50 9.66
N PRO A 89 4.90 16.44 10.16
CA PRO A 89 3.88 17.10 9.35
C PRO A 89 4.45 17.87 8.14
N ASP A 90 5.73 18.26 8.18
CA ASP A 90 6.39 19.00 7.10
C ASP A 90 6.92 18.09 5.96
N TRP A 91 6.23 16.99 5.69
CA TRP A 91 6.63 16.03 4.67
C TRP A 91 6.53 16.61 3.25
N THR A 92 5.64 17.59 3.03
CA THR A 92 5.43 18.20 1.71
C THR A 92 6.72 18.83 1.18
N ASN A 93 7.54 19.43 2.05
CA ASN A 93 8.82 20.02 1.69
C ASN A 93 9.93 18.98 1.45
N GLN A 94 9.69 17.71 1.81
CA GLN A 94 10.61 16.60 1.62
C GLN A 94 10.29 15.76 0.38
N ALA A 95 9.07 15.90 -0.16
CA ALA A 95 8.63 15.19 -1.35
C ALA A 95 9.44 15.61 -2.58
N THR A 96 9.92 14.63 -3.34
CA THR A 96 10.77 14.88 -4.51
C THR A 96 10.46 13.94 -5.68
N LEU A 97 10.64 14.46 -6.90
CA LEU A 97 10.67 13.68 -8.16
C LEU A 97 12.11 13.40 -8.62
N SER A 98 13.12 13.89 -7.90
CA SER A 98 14.52 13.72 -8.30
C SER A 98 15.12 12.50 -7.66
N GLY A 99 15.55 11.51 -8.45
CA GLY A 99 16.25 10.35 -7.92
C GLY A 99 17.61 10.71 -7.29
N ALA A 100 18.27 11.80 -7.70
CA ALA A 100 19.47 12.30 -7.00
C ALA A 100 19.17 12.77 -5.58
N VAL A 101 18.04 13.47 -5.40
CA VAL A 101 17.56 13.89 -4.06
C VAL A 101 17.11 12.67 -3.26
N ALA A 102 16.41 11.71 -3.89
CA ALA A 102 16.01 10.46 -3.26
C ALA A 102 17.22 9.67 -2.73
N ARG A 103 18.25 9.45 -3.55
CA ARG A 103 19.50 8.79 -3.11
C ARG A 103 20.07 9.45 -1.84
N ARG A 104 20.21 10.77 -1.84
CA ARG A 104 20.70 11.53 -0.66
C ARG A 104 19.79 11.41 0.57
N LEU A 105 18.49 11.29 0.37
CA LEU A 105 17.52 11.12 1.47
C LEU A 105 17.69 9.74 2.13
N TRP A 106 17.78 8.67 1.33
CA TRP A 106 17.95 7.31 1.83
C TRP A 106 19.38 6.97 2.26
N ASP A 107 20.41 7.63 1.71
CA ASP A 107 21.78 7.52 2.23
C ASP A 107 21.86 7.98 3.71
N ARG A 108 21.04 8.98 4.08
CA ARG A 108 20.95 9.47 5.46
C ARG A 108 20.04 8.62 6.34
N ARG A 109 19.04 7.97 5.75
CA ARG A 109 18.05 7.14 6.47
C ARG A 109 17.76 5.86 5.68
N PRO A 110 18.68 4.88 5.71
CA PRO A 110 18.59 3.70 4.85
C PRO A 110 17.36 2.83 5.13
N ASP A 111 16.89 2.83 6.37
CA ASP A 111 15.77 1.99 6.82
C ASP A 111 14.40 2.70 6.77
N ALA A 112 14.35 3.96 6.33
CA ALA A 112 13.10 4.70 6.23
C ALA A 112 12.18 4.10 5.16
N ALA A 113 10.89 3.97 5.48
CA ALA A 113 9.89 3.55 4.52
C ALA A 113 9.77 4.58 3.37
N VAL A 114 9.48 4.09 2.16
CA VAL A 114 9.16 4.95 1.01
C VAL A 114 7.70 5.34 1.04
N LEU A 115 7.43 6.62 1.23
CA LEU A 115 6.08 7.18 1.21
C LEU A 115 5.84 7.96 -0.07
N LEU A 116 4.62 7.80 -0.59
CA LEU A 116 4.21 8.29 -1.90
C LEU A 116 2.94 9.14 -1.74
N PRO A 117 2.97 10.47 -1.95
CA PRO A 117 1.78 11.31 -1.90
C PRO A 117 0.80 10.98 -3.04
N THR A 118 -0.39 10.50 -2.69
CA THR A 118 -1.50 10.22 -3.63
C THR A 118 -2.29 11.49 -3.97
N GLY A 119 -3.23 11.41 -4.92
CA GLY A 119 -4.04 12.55 -5.37
C GLY A 119 -3.25 13.55 -6.23
N ARG A 120 -2.09 13.13 -6.73
CA ARG A 120 -1.16 13.97 -7.51
C ARG A 120 -0.75 13.25 -8.80
N GLY A 121 0.33 12.48 -8.75
CA GLY A 121 0.84 11.73 -9.89
C GLY A 121 0.17 10.36 -10.07
N PHE A 122 -0.46 9.86 -9.01
CA PHE A 122 -1.20 8.60 -9.00
C PHE A 122 -2.20 8.59 -7.84
N ASP A 123 -3.13 7.65 -7.91
CA ASP A 123 -4.14 7.38 -6.90
C ASP A 123 -4.08 5.91 -6.48
N VAL A 124 -4.53 5.63 -5.25
CA VAL A 124 -4.60 4.28 -4.69
C VAL A 124 -6.03 3.97 -4.31
N LEU A 125 -6.51 2.81 -4.75
CA LEU A 125 -7.80 2.28 -4.36
C LEU A 125 -7.58 1.05 -3.49
N GLU A 126 -7.94 1.17 -2.21
CA GLU A 126 -8.01 0.02 -1.32
C GLU A 126 -9.41 -0.59 -1.43
N VAL A 127 -9.46 -1.86 -1.83
CA VAL A 127 -10.71 -2.59 -2.06
C VAL A 127 -10.64 -3.97 -1.42
N PRO A 128 -11.78 -4.56 -1.03
CA PRO A 128 -11.83 -5.96 -0.62
C PRO A 128 -11.26 -6.87 -1.72
N GLU A 129 -10.53 -7.91 -1.31
CA GLU A 129 -9.81 -8.83 -2.19
C GLU A 129 -10.66 -9.32 -3.37
N THR A 130 -11.86 -9.85 -3.10
CA THR A 130 -12.76 -10.36 -4.14
C THR A 130 -13.16 -9.28 -5.15
N ALA A 131 -13.42 -8.06 -4.68
CA ALA A 131 -13.75 -6.94 -5.56
C ALA A 131 -12.55 -6.53 -6.42
N GLY A 132 -11.34 -6.52 -5.83
CA GLY A 132 -10.09 -6.26 -6.55
C GLY A 132 -9.84 -7.26 -7.67
N TYR A 133 -9.96 -8.56 -7.41
CA TYR A 133 -9.78 -9.60 -8.43
C TYR A 133 -10.77 -9.45 -9.58
N LEU A 134 -12.05 -9.19 -9.28
CA LEU A 134 -13.06 -8.98 -10.32
C LEU A 134 -12.81 -7.70 -11.13
N ALA A 135 -12.35 -6.63 -10.47
CA ALA A 135 -12.00 -5.37 -11.13
C ALA A 135 -10.82 -5.56 -12.09
N LEU A 136 -9.75 -6.25 -11.67
CA LEU A 136 -8.61 -6.55 -12.53
C LEU A 136 -9.02 -7.37 -13.76
N ALA A 137 -9.81 -8.43 -13.59
CA ALA A 137 -10.33 -9.22 -14.71
C ALA A 137 -11.26 -8.42 -15.64
N ARG A 138 -11.87 -7.33 -15.13
CA ARG A 138 -12.68 -6.43 -15.96
C ARG A 138 -11.81 -5.44 -16.74
N LEU A 139 -10.77 -4.88 -16.12
CA LEU A 139 -9.82 -3.95 -16.74
C LEU A 139 -9.06 -4.62 -17.89
N ASP A 140 -8.58 -5.84 -17.67
CA ASP A 140 -7.90 -6.66 -18.69
C ASP A 140 -8.78 -6.86 -19.95
N ARG A 141 -10.06 -7.23 -19.75
CA ARG A 141 -11.04 -7.34 -20.85
C ARG A 141 -11.35 -6.03 -21.56
N LEU A 142 -11.06 -4.89 -20.94
CA LEU A 142 -11.22 -3.56 -21.54
C LEU A 142 -9.92 -3.10 -22.24
N GLY A 143 -8.83 -3.85 -22.14
CA GLY A 143 -7.51 -3.43 -22.60
C GLY A 143 -6.95 -2.26 -21.80
N ALA A 144 -7.38 -2.12 -20.54
CA ALA A 144 -6.85 -1.13 -19.62
C ALA A 144 -5.76 -1.78 -18.76
N GLU A 145 -4.52 -1.29 -18.89
CA GLU A 145 -3.40 -1.71 -18.05
C GLU A 145 -3.46 -0.96 -16.71
N PRO A 146 -3.54 -1.66 -15.57
CA PRO A 146 -3.26 -1.06 -14.26
C PRO A 146 -1.82 -0.52 -14.21
N GLY A 147 -1.60 0.55 -13.43
CA GLY A 147 -0.32 1.26 -13.33
C GLY A 147 0.86 0.46 -12.78
#